data_AF-A0A9P0CV36-F1
#
_entry.id   AF-A0A9P0CV36-F1
#
_cell.length_a   1.000
_cell.length_b   1.000
_cell.length_c   1.000
_cell.angle_alpha   90.00
_cell.angle_beta   90.00
_cell.angle_gamma   90.00
#
_symmetry.space_group_name_H-M   'P 1'
#
loop_
_entity.id
_entity.type
_entity.pdbx_description
1 polymer ?
#
loop_
_entity_poly.entity_id
_entity_poly.type
_entity_poly.pdbx_seq_one_letter_code
_entity_poly.pdbx_strand_id
1 'polypeptide(L)'
;MGELDKTILSASCSKTKPPTFRSWSLSGEIIRVTCDDDLTLEWLKTKVPTLKTWEGATLAVLRINELPKLTKASLWIPGEAQADLDEKKVVLRRLEGQNPNLHLAKWCTFHHEIKKDPRGHLFAFGIGDEDMGTLKAKSMRMSYAFISLIIRPKVEKEAEPGPSEDSLVKDSLPT
;
A
#
# COMPACT_ATOMS: atom_id res chain seq x y z
N MET A 1 -17.45 29.20 9.79
CA MET A 1 -18.44 28.16 9.44
C MET A 1 -18.36 28.01 7.93
N GLY A 2 -17.68 26.96 7.49
CA GLY A 2 -17.21 26.80 6.11
C GLY A 2 -18.34 26.41 5.16
N GLU A 3 -18.11 26.57 3.85
CA GLU A 3 -19.00 26.13 2.77
C GLU A 3 -19.52 24.69 3.00
N LEU A 4 -18.65 23.82 3.55
CA LEU A 4 -18.93 22.42 3.89
C LEU A 4 -20.06 22.26 4.92
N ASP A 5 -20.05 23.08 5.97
CA ASP A 5 -21.04 23.03 7.05
C ASP A 5 -22.44 23.41 6.51
N LYS A 6 -22.50 24.37 5.59
CA LYS A 6 -23.75 24.81 4.95
C LYS A 6 -24.32 23.76 4.00
N THR A 7 -23.47 23.00 3.31
CA THR A 7 -23.91 21.92 2.43
C THR A 7 -24.41 20.71 3.22
N ILE A 8 -23.76 20.38 4.35
CA ILE A 8 -24.17 19.26 5.22
C ILE A 8 -25.50 19.56 5.91
N LEU A 9 -25.69 20.78 6.41
CA LEU A 9 -26.88 21.18 7.15
C LEU A 9 -28.09 21.52 6.27
N SER A 10 -27.89 21.84 4.97
CA SER A 10 -29.01 22.16 4.07
C SER A 10 -29.68 20.94 3.42
N ALA A 11 -29.06 19.76 3.50
CA ALA A 11 -29.56 18.52 2.88
C ALA A 11 -30.46 17.68 3.80
N SER A 12 -31.32 18.31 4.60
CA SER A 12 -32.24 17.64 5.55
C SER A 12 -33.43 16.90 4.88
N CYS A 13 -33.29 16.48 3.61
CA CYS A 13 -34.35 15.75 2.90
C CYS A 13 -33.79 14.68 1.96
N SER A 14 -32.90 13.83 2.46
CA SER A 14 -32.65 12.53 1.84
C SER A 14 -32.84 11.44 2.90
N LYS A 15 -33.61 10.40 2.59
CA LYS A 15 -33.95 9.28 3.49
C LYS A 15 -32.74 8.38 3.84
N THR A 16 -31.52 8.85 3.59
CA THR A 16 -30.29 8.07 3.70
C THR A 16 -29.42 8.69 4.78
N LYS A 17 -29.14 7.91 5.83
CA LYS A 17 -28.20 8.26 6.89
C LYS A 17 -26.87 8.70 6.25
N PRO A 18 -26.31 9.88 6.62
CA PRO A 18 -24.98 10.27 6.17
C PRO A 18 -23.92 9.23 6.58
N PRO A 19 -22.88 9.00 5.75
CA PRO A 19 -21.81 8.08 6.10
C PRO A 19 -21.09 8.55 7.37
N THR A 20 -20.77 7.62 8.26
CA THR A 20 -20.12 7.90 9.55
C THR A 20 -18.82 7.11 9.69
N PHE A 21 -17.73 7.83 9.96
CA PHE A 21 -16.38 7.28 10.06
C PHE A 21 -15.82 7.50 11.46
N ARG A 22 -15.23 6.47 12.04
CA ARG A 22 -14.59 6.53 13.36
C ARG A 22 -13.20 7.16 13.29
N SER A 23 -12.43 6.77 12.28
CA SER A 23 -11.05 7.20 12.11
C SER A 23 -10.56 6.94 10.70
N TRP A 24 -9.45 7.58 10.34
CA TRP A 24 -8.70 7.28 9.12
C TRP A 24 -7.20 7.38 9.38
N SER A 25 -6.41 6.66 8.59
CA SER A 25 -4.95 6.73 8.63
C SER A 25 -4.35 6.44 7.25
N LEU A 26 -3.15 6.98 7.01
CA LEU A 26 -2.37 6.71 5.81
C LEU A 26 -1.19 5.80 6.16
N SER A 27 -1.05 4.68 5.47
CA SER A 27 0.08 3.76 5.63
C SER A 27 0.67 3.40 4.27
N GLY A 28 1.76 4.09 3.90
CA GLY A 28 2.33 3.98 2.55
C GLY A 28 1.34 4.47 1.50
N GLU A 29 0.97 3.58 0.58
CA GLU A 29 0.00 3.87 -0.50
C GLU A 29 -1.45 3.48 -0.14
N ILE A 30 -1.69 3.05 1.11
CA ILE A 30 -3.01 2.57 1.57
C ILE A 30 -3.65 3.61 2.49
N ILE A 31 -4.86 4.05 2.15
CA ILE A 31 -5.73 4.82 3.05
C ILE A 31 -6.62 3.83 3.79
N ARG A 32 -6.43 3.73 5.11
CA ARG A 32 -7.29 2.93 5.98
C ARG A 32 -8.39 3.81 6.56
N VAL A 33 -9.64 3.42 6.36
CA VAL A 33 -10.82 4.13 6.87
C VAL A 33 -11.62 3.16 7.74
N THR A 34 -11.88 3.55 8.98
CA THR A 34 -12.73 2.80 9.91
C THR A 34 -14.16 3.30 9.77
N CYS A 35 -15.02 2.50 9.14
CA CYS A 35 -16.45 2.80 8.99
C CYS A 35 -17.20 2.38 10.26
N ASP A 36 -18.18 3.17 10.71
CA ASP A 36 -19.00 2.79 11.88
C ASP A 36 -20.07 1.74 11.55
N ASP A 37 -20.43 1.57 10.27
CA ASP A 37 -21.38 0.57 9.80
C ASP A 37 -21.11 0.11 8.36
N ASP A 38 -21.72 -1.02 7.98
CA ASP A 38 -21.62 -1.57 6.62
C ASP A 38 -22.23 -0.65 5.55
N LEU A 39 -23.23 0.17 5.91
CA LEU A 39 -23.81 1.17 4.99
C LEU A 39 -22.78 2.21 4.57
N THR A 40 -21.93 2.65 5.50
CA THR A 40 -20.84 3.57 5.22
C THR A 40 -19.77 2.90 4.33
N LEU A 41 -19.51 1.61 4.52
CA LEU A 41 -18.62 0.85 3.63
C LEU A 41 -19.19 0.74 2.20
N GLU A 42 -20.48 0.44 2.04
CA GLU A 42 -21.15 0.39 0.75
C GLU A 42 -21.16 1.76 0.06
N TRP A 43 -21.38 2.82 0.82
CA TRP A 43 -21.27 4.19 0.34
C TRP A 43 -19.86 4.48 -0.19
N LEU A 44 -18.82 4.07 0.56
CA LEU A 44 -17.42 4.26 0.16
C LEU A 44 -17.10 3.48 -1.13
N LYS A 45 -17.54 2.22 -1.22
CA LYS A 45 -17.41 1.38 -2.43
C LYS A 45 -18.08 2.01 -3.65
N THR A 46 -19.17 2.75 -3.46
CA THR A 46 -19.89 3.42 -4.54
C THR A 46 -19.22 4.74 -4.95
N LYS A 47 -18.67 5.50 -4.00
CA LYS A 47 -18.13 6.84 -4.27
C LYS A 47 -16.67 6.84 -4.72
N VAL A 48 -15.81 5.99 -4.15
CA VAL A 48 -14.38 5.99 -4.47
C VAL A 48 -14.09 5.78 -5.96
N PRO A 49 -14.76 4.87 -6.69
CA PRO A 49 -14.55 4.71 -8.13
C PRO A 49 -14.92 5.94 -8.97
N THR A 50 -15.75 6.84 -8.43
CA THR A 50 -16.18 8.06 -9.14
C THR A 50 -15.22 9.24 -8.95
N LEU A 51 -14.21 9.09 -8.09
CA LEU A 51 -13.23 10.13 -7.85
C LEU A 51 -12.29 10.24 -9.05
N LYS A 52 -12.11 11.47 -9.55
CA LYS A 52 -11.09 11.75 -10.56
C LYS A 52 -9.72 11.74 -9.90
N THR A 53 -8.98 10.66 -10.10
CA THR A 53 -7.59 10.54 -9.67
C THR A 53 -6.64 11.10 -10.72
N TRP A 54 -5.34 11.15 -10.41
CA TRP A 54 -4.30 11.48 -11.39
C TRP A 54 -4.20 10.38 -12.48
N GLU A 55 -3.51 10.70 -13.56
CA GLU A 55 -3.36 9.80 -14.71
C GLU A 55 -2.73 8.46 -14.29
N GLY A 56 -3.37 7.36 -14.70
CA GLY A 56 -2.92 6.00 -14.42
C GLY A 56 -3.26 5.45 -13.03
N ALA A 57 -3.90 6.23 -12.15
CA ALA A 57 -4.36 5.73 -10.86
C ALA A 57 -5.73 5.06 -10.92
N THR A 58 -5.90 3.99 -10.15
CA THR A 58 -7.19 3.34 -9.91
C THR A 58 -7.30 3.06 -8.42
N LEU A 59 -8.38 3.53 -7.79
CA LEU A 59 -8.64 3.28 -6.38
C LEU A 59 -9.68 2.17 -6.25
N ALA A 60 -9.44 1.27 -5.29
CA ALA A 60 -10.37 0.21 -4.93
C ALA A 60 -10.59 0.23 -3.41
N VAL A 61 -11.81 -0.11 -3.00
CA VAL A 61 -12.18 -0.22 -1.58
C VAL A 61 -12.26 -1.70 -1.25
N LEU A 62 -11.33 -2.14 -0.40
CA LEU A 62 -11.21 -3.51 0.08
C LEU A 62 -11.30 -3.54 1.60
N ARG A 63 -11.84 -4.62 2.16
CA ARG A 63 -11.70 -4.88 3.59
C ARG A 63 -10.26 -5.26 3.90
N ILE A 64 -9.82 -5.01 5.14
CA ILE A 64 -8.42 -5.24 5.53
C ILE A 64 -7.98 -6.70 5.36
N ASN A 65 -8.90 -7.65 5.55
CA ASN A 65 -8.67 -9.09 5.38
C ASN A 65 -8.66 -9.54 3.90
N GLU A 66 -9.13 -8.68 2.99
CA GLU A 66 -9.09 -8.89 1.54
C GLU A 66 -7.81 -8.31 0.92
N LEU A 67 -7.02 -7.53 1.68
CA LEU A 67 -5.75 -7.02 1.18
C LEU A 67 -4.76 -8.17 0.95
N PRO A 68 -4.04 -8.18 -0.17
CA PRO A 68 -3.02 -9.18 -0.41
C PRO A 68 -1.95 -9.10 0.69
N LYS A 69 -1.57 -10.26 1.23
CA LYS A 69 -0.43 -10.36 2.14
C LYS A 69 0.84 -10.18 1.32
N LEU A 70 1.49 -9.04 1.49
CA LEU A 70 2.70 -8.68 0.77
C LEU A 70 3.81 -8.44 1.77
N THR A 71 4.95 -9.08 1.57
CA THR A 71 6.18 -8.74 2.28
C THR A 71 6.81 -7.52 1.62
N LYS A 72 6.95 -6.42 2.35
CA LYS A 72 7.69 -5.25 1.86
C LYS A 72 9.18 -5.56 1.80
N ALA A 73 9.84 -5.26 0.68
CA ALA A 73 11.26 -5.43 0.54
C ALA A 73 11.89 -4.29 -0.28
N SER A 74 13.13 -3.93 0.02
CA SER A 74 13.89 -2.96 -0.76
C SER A 74 14.95 -3.63 -1.62
N LEU A 75 15.15 -3.09 -2.82
CA LEU A 75 16.16 -3.52 -3.77
C LEU A 75 16.93 -2.30 -4.27
N TRP A 76 18.25 -2.36 -4.19
CA TRP A 76 19.14 -1.39 -4.81
C TRP A 76 19.67 -1.96 -6.12
N ILE A 77 19.51 -1.19 -7.20
CA ILE A 77 20.01 -1.52 -8.53
C ILE A 77 21.00 -0.43 -8.92
N PRO A 78 22.30 -0.74 -9.10
CA PRO A 78 23.28 0.23 -9.58
C PRO A 78 22.87 0.80 -10.94
N GLY A 79 23.12 2.09 -11.14
CA GLY A 79 22.81 2.77 -12.38
C GLY A 79 23.75 2.37 -13.51
N GLU A 80 23.25 2.42 -14.73
CA GLU A 80 24.03 2.10 -15.93
C GLU A 80 24.85 3.32 -16.41
N ALA A 81 25.90 3.03 -17.19
CA ALA A 81 26.69 4.09 -17.82
C ALA A 81 25.94 4.77 -18.97
N GLN A 82 25.11 3.99 -19.68
CA GLN A 82 24.28 4.44 -20.80
C GLN A 82 22.88 4.81 -20.29
N ALA A 83 22.44 6.04 -20.57
CA ALA A 83 21.22 6.60 -19.98
C ALA A 83 19.93 5.90 -20.43
N ASP A 84 19.89 5.40 -21.67
CA ASP A 84 18.77 4.62 -22.22
C ASP A 84 18.58 3.28 -21.50
N LEU A 85 19.67 2.69 -20.99
CA LEU A 85 19.62 1.47 -20.19
C LEU A 85 19.23 1.71 -18.72
N ASP A 86 19.28 2.97 -18.28
CA ASP A 86 18.96 3.42 -16.91
C ASP A 86 17.49 3.87 -16.76
N GLU A 87 16.69 3.75 -17.81
CA GLU A 87 15.26 4.04 -17.73
C GLU A 87 14.54 2.99 -16.86
N LYS A 88 13.69 3.43 -15.92
CA LYS A 88 12.92 2.56 -15.00
C LYS A 88 12.30 1.34 -15.70
N LYS A 89 11.68 1.55 -16.86
CA LYS A 89 11.01 0.49 -17.63
C LYS A 89 12.00 -0.54 -18.15
N VAL A 90 13.17 -0.11 -18.62
CA VAL A 90 14.24 -0.98 -19.12
C VAL A 90 14.86 -1.77 -17.98
N VAL A 91 15.14 -1.09 -16.85
CA VAL A 91 15.66 -1.70 -15.62
C VAL A 91 14.74 -2.81 -15.10
N LEU A 92 13.43 -2.53 -14.97
CA LEU A 92 12.46 -3.52 -14.52
C LEU A 92 12.31 -4.68 -15.50
N ARG A 93 12.25 -4.42 -16.81
CA ARG A 93 12.19 -5.45 -17.86
C ARG A 93 13.40 -6.38 -17.82
N ARG A 94 14.60 -5.82 -17.61
CA ARG A 94 15.83 -6.62 -17.48
C ARG A 94 15.80 -7.48 -16.22
N LEU A 95 15.40 -6.90 -15.09
CA LEU A 95 15.27 -7.60 -13.83
C LEU A 95 14.29 -8.78 -13.96
N GLU A 96 13.17 -8.58 -14.64
CA GLU A 96 12.19 -9.64 -14.91
C GLU A 96 12.77 -10.73 -15.83
N GLY A 97 13.35 -10.35 -16.97
CA GLY A 97 13.89 -11.30 -17.94
C GLY A 97 15.03 -12.18 -17.39
N GLN A 98 15.80 -11.70 -16.43
CA GLN A 98 16.89 -12.46 -15.80
C GLN A 98 16.47 -13.26 -14.57
N ASN A 99 15.23 -13.12 -14.12
CA ASN A 99 14.68 -13.87 -12.99
C ASN A 99 13.35 -14.55 -13.38
N PRO A 100 13.32 -15.44 -14.40
CA PRO A 100 12.09 -16.03 -14.94
C PRO A 100 11.34 -16.94 -13.94
N ASN A 101 11.98 -17.28 -12.83
CA ASN A 101 11.40 -18.05 -11.73
C ASN A 101 10.67 -17.18 -10.70
N LEU A 102 10.55 -15.87 -10.94
CA LEU A 102 9.82 -14.92 -10.10
C LEU A 102 8.78 -14.21 -10.96
N HIS A 103 7.63 -13.90 -10.39
CA HIS A 103 6.53 -13.23 -11.08
C HIS A 103 6.54 -11.72 -10.83
N LEU A 104 7.61 -11.03 -11.28
CA LEU A 104 7.82 -9.60 -10.99
C LEU A 104 6.66 -8.70 -11.42
N ALA A 105 5.95 -9.04 -12.50
CA ALA A 105 4.75 -8.31 -12.94
C ALA A 105 3.62 -8.30 -11.89
N LYS A 106 3.60 -9.25 -10.95
CA LYS A 106 2.64 -9.31 -9.84
C LYS A 106 3.09 -8.53 -8.61
N TRP A 107 4.31 -8.00 -8.58
CA TRP A 107 4.83 -7.25 -7.44
C TRP A 107 4.27 -5.84 -7.43
N CYS A 108 3.93 -5.33 -6.24
CA CYS A 108 3.51 -3.93 -6.08
C CYS A 108 4.77 -3.05 -5.95
N THR A 109 4.88 -1.96 -6.71
CA THR A 109 5.99 -1.00 -6.54
C THR A 109 5.52 0.15 -5.64
N PHE A 110 5.83 0.08 -4.35
CA PHE A 110 5.44 1.11 -3.36
C PHE A 110 6.31 2.37 -3.42
N HIS A 111 7.54 2.23 -3.92
CA HIS A 111 8.47 3.34 -4.00
C HIS A 111 9.50 3.10 -5.10
N HIS A 112 9.87 4.17 -5.79
CA HIS A 112 10.99 4.20 -6.70
C HIS A 112 11.66 5.56 -6.62
N GLU A 113 12.97 5.55 -6.42
CA GLU A 113 13.81 6.75 -6.38
C GLU A 113 15.04 6.52 -7.24
N ILE A 114 15.41 7.52 -8.04
CA ILE A 114 16.69 7.56 -8.76
C ILE A 114 17.66 8.35 -7.89
N LYS A 115 18.73 7.69 -7.43
CA LYS A 115 19.83 8.34 -6.71
C LYS A 115 20.94 8.70 -7.67
N LYS A 116 21.56 9.85 -7.43
CA LYS A 116 22.69 10.36 -8.24
C LYS A 116 24.04 9.93 -7.69
N ASP A 117 24.14 9.69 -6.38
CA ASP A 117 25.37 9.29 -5.70
C ASP A 117 25.10 8.31 -4.53
N PRO A 118 25.50 7.03 -4.64
CA PRO A 118 25.91 6.37 -5.87
C PRO A 118 24.76 6.38 -6.88
N ARG A 119 25.07 6.44 -8.18
CA ARG A 119 24.05 6.41 -9.24
C ARG A 119 23.29 5.09 -9.20
N GLY A 120 21.96 5.14 -9.26
CA GLY A 120 21.13 3.96 -9.42
C GLY A 120 19.71 4.13 -8.96
N HIS A 121 19.01 3.00 -8.82
CA HIS A 121 17.61 2.94 -8.46
C HIS A 121 17.42 2.26 -7.12
N LEU A 122 16.67 2.91 -6.24
CA LEU A 122 16.12 2.31 -5.05
C LEU A 122 14.64 1.96 -5.31
N PHE A 123 14.31 0.68 -5.22
CA PHE A 123 12.93 0.21 -5.27
C PHE A 123 12.47 -0.27 -3.89
N ALA A 124 11.21 -0.04 -3.58
CA ALA A 124 10.49 -0.78 -2.54
C ALA A 124 9.33 -1.54 -3.18
N PHE A 125 9.35 -2.86 -3.04
CA PHE A 125 8.34 -3.77 -3.57
C PHE A 125 7.48 -4.37 -2.47
N GLY A 126 6.24 -4.70 -2.80
CA GLY A 126 5.40 -5.65 -2.11
C GLY A 126 5.43 -6.98 -2.86
N ILE A 127 5.88 -8.03 -2.18
CA ILE A 127 6.13 -9.33 -2.78
C ILE A 127 5.22 -10.36 -2.14
N GLY A 128 4.50 -11.14 -2.96
CA GLY A 128 3.65 -12.22 -2.49
C GLY A 128 4.45 -13.40 -1.92
N ASP A 129 3.78 -14.23 -1.13
CA ASP A 129 4.41 -15.33 -0.38
C ASP A 129 5.15 -16.35 -1.27
N GLU A 130 4.62 -16.64 -2.46
CA GLU A 130 5.22 -17.57 -3.44
C GLU A 130 6.63 -17.11 -3.86
N ASP A 131 6.74 -15.89 -4.39
CA ASP A 131 8.02 -15.34 -4.84
C ASP A 131 8.95 -15.08 -3.65
N MET A 132 8.41 -14.72 -2.47
CA MET A 132 9.20 -14.64 -1.25
C MET A 132 9.81 -15.98 -0.84
N GLY A 133 9.07 -17.09 -1.01
CA GLY A 133 9.58 -18.44 -0.79
C GLY A 133 10.74 -18.76 -1.75
N THR A 134 10.56 -18.43 -3.03
CA THR A 134 11.59 -18.60 -4.06
C THR A 134 12.84 -17.76 -3.78
N LEU A 135 12.67 -16.50 -3.32
CA LEU A 135 13.78 -15.64 -2.91
C LEU A 135 14.53 -16.21 -1.70
N LYS A 136 13.81 -16.71 -0.68
CA LYS A 136 14.42 -17.35 0.50
C LYS A 136 15.29 -18.55 0.09
N ALA A 137 14.78 -19.40 -0.80
CA ALA A 137 15.54 -20.54 -1.33
C ALA A 137 16.83 -20.11 -2.05
N LYS A 138 16.83 -18.92 -2.66
CA LYS A 138 17.99 -18.30 -3.32
C LYS A 138 18.76 -17.33 -2.43
N SER A 139 18.64 -17.42 -1.10
CA SER A 139 19.33 -16.52 -0.15
C SER A 139 19.07 -15.02 -0.42
N MET A 140 17.85 -14.68 -0.82
CA MET A 140 17.40 -13.33 -1.20
C MET A 140 18.18 -12.71 -2.35
N ARG A 141 18.72 -13.53 -3.25
CA ARG A 141 19.50 -13.06 -4.40
C ARG A 141 18.66 -13.00 -5.67
N MET A 142 18.89 -11.95 -6.45
CA MET A 142 18.35 -11.75 -7.79
C MET A 142 19.49 -11.51 -8.78
N SER A 143 19.33 -11.97 -10.01
CA SER A 143 20.28 -11.70 -11.09
C SER A 143 19.97 -10.35 -11.72
N TYR A 144 21.00 -9.53 -11.98
CA TYR A 144 20.87 -8.30 -12.74
C TYR A 144 22.13 -8.01 -13.55
N ALA A 145 22.02 -7.87 -14.87
CA ALA A 145 23.16 -7.80 -15.79
C ALA A 145 24.20 -8.90 -15.49
N PHE A 146 25.39 -8.51 -15.01
CA PHE A 146 26.50 -9.40 -14.64
C PHE A 146 26.71 -9.48 -13.12
N ILE A 147 25.76 -8.99 -12.32
CA ILE A 147 25.87 -8.92 -10.86
C ILE A 147 24.71 -9.66 -10.16
N SER A 148 24.96 -10.02 -8.90
CA SER A 148 23.94 -10.57 -8.00
C SER A 148 23.49 -9.47 -7.04
N LEU A 149 22.22 -9.10 -7.13
CA LEU A 149 21.58 -8.16 -6.20
C LEU A 149 21.02 -8.90 -4.99
N ILE A 150 20.94 -8.20 -3.87
CA ILE A 150 20.31 -8.72 -2.65
C ILE A 150 19.07 -7.88 -2.36
N ILE A 151 17.92 -8.55 -2.32
CA ILE A 151 16.66 -7.95 -1.89
C ILE A 151 16.54 -8.04 -0.38
N ARG A 152 16.10 -6.97 0.27
CA ARG A 152 16.07 -6.85 1.73
C ARG A 152 14.63 -6.70 2.22
N PRO A 153 14.02 -7.74 2.80
CA PRO A 153 12.73 -7.63 3.44
C PRO A 153 12.79 -6.59 4.56
N LYS A 154 11.78 -5.74 4.65
CA LYS A 154 11.55 -4.91 5.83
C LYS A 154 10.76 -5.76 6.82
N VAL A 155 11.29 -5.93 8.03
CA VAL A 155 10.50 -6.48 9.13
C VAL A 155 9.44 -5.44 9.45
N GLU A 156 8.18 -5.73 9.11
CA GLU A 156 7.07 -4.95 9.64
C GLU A 156 7.00 -5.26 11.15
N LYS A 157 7.15 -4.23 11.98
CA LYS A 157 6.56 -4.31 13.31
C LYS A 157 5.06 -4.34 13.06
N GLU A 158 4.42 -5.44 13.41
CA GLU A 158 2.96 -5.46 13.52
C GLU A 158 2.58 -4.26 14.41
N ALA A 159 1.71 -3.40 13.89
CA ALA A 159 1.10 -2.38 14.73
C ALA A 159 0.30 -3.16 15.78
N GLU A 160 0.76 -3.10 17.03
CA GLU A 160 0.05 -3.61 18.20
C GLU A 160 -1.44 -3.25 18.04
N PRO A 161 -2.37 -4.20 18.22
CA PRO A 161 -3.77 -3.86 18.29
C PRO A 161 -3.92 -2.82 19.41
N GLY A 162 -4.38 -1.63 19.05
CA GLY A 162 -4.68 -0.58 20.02
C GLY A 162 -5.58 -1.15 21.12
N PRO A 163 -5.43 -0.67 22.37
CA PRO A 163 -6.03 -1.30 23.53
C PRO A 163 -7.53 -1.53 23.30
N SER A 164 -7.96 -2.78 23.49
CA SER A 164 -9.35 -3.18 23.52
C SER A 164 -10.09 -2.34 24.58
N GLU A 165 -11.06 -1.53 24.14
CA GLU A 165 -11.99 -0.77 25.00
C GLU A 165 -13.00 -1.71 25.68
N ASP A 166 -12.52 -2.67 26.48
CA ASP A 166 -13.39 -3.55 27.28
C ASP A 166 -13.07 -3.50 28.79
N SER A 167 -12.39 -2.43 29.22
CA SER A 167 -12.14 -2.19 30.64
C SER A 167 -12.32 -0.71 30.97
N LEU A 168 -13.58 -0.26 31.09
CA LEU A 168 -14.01 0.86 31.96
C LEU A 168 -15.54 1.06 31.89
N VAL A 169 -16.30 0.02 32.25
CA VAL A 169 -17.65 0.21 32.82
C VAL A 169 -17.78 -0.71 34.03
N LYS A 170 -17.70 -0.09 35.21
CA LYS A 170 -17.99 -0.49 36.59
C LYS A 170 -17.05 0.40 37.40
N ASP A 171 -17.51 1.58 37.85
CA ASP A 171 -18.37 1.64 39.02
C ASP A 171 -19.52 2.65 38.85
N SER A 172 -20.73 2.11 38.90
CA SER A 172 -21.91 2.85 39.33
C SER A 172 -21.92 2.87 40.85
N LEU A 173 -22.03 4.07 41.43
CA LEU A 173 -22.48 4.26 42.82
C LEU A 173 -23.80 3.50 43.06
N PRO A 174 -23.99 2.95 44.26
CA PRO A 174 -24.85 3.63 45.26
C PRO A 174 -24.22 3.55 46.67
N THR A 175 -24.48 4.45 47.63
CA THR A 175 -25.75 5.01 48.12
C THR A 175 -25.49 6.34 48.81
#